data_AF-A0A820G322-F1
#
_entry.id   AF-A0A820G322-F1
#
_cell.length_a   1.000
_cell.length_b   1.000
_cell.length_c   1.000
_cell.angle_alpha   90.00
_cell.angle_beta   90.00
_cell.angle_gamma   90.00
#
_symmetry.space_group_name_H-M   'P 1'
#
loop_
_entity.id
_entity.type
_entity.pdbx_description
1 polymer ?
#
loop_
_entity_poly.entity_id
_entity_poly.type
_entity_poly.pdbx_seq_one_letter_code
_entity_poly.pdbx_strand_id
1 'polypeptide(L)'
;IKNSLSEIVLMGGCIGIGNKTPSAEFNFLSDPDAAHIVFTSPHVPRLVMVPLELTHTVCATPNVSERLRSLASSFSSILDHLLHFFAATYKQIYHFDSPPLHDPCAVAYVADKDLFEGQMMHVDIERTSEFCRGRSVCDVFDKHRKEKNCFVVMKIKEVEQFWNMMLDAIELADKKSPVNSTKSN
;
A
#
# COMPACT_ATOMS: atom_id res chain seq x y z
N ILE A 1 -18.85 -12.16 10.78
CA ILE A 1 -17.53 -11.48 10.64
C ILE A 1 -16.84 -11.29 11.99
N LYS A 2 -17.47 -10.63 12.98
CA LYS A 2 -16.80 -10.15 14.22
C LYS A 2 -15.98 -11.18 15.03
N ASN A 3 -16.36 -12.46 15.08
CA ASN A 3 -15.64 -13.49 15.85
C ASN A 3 -14.68 -14.35 15.00
N SER A 4 -14.57 -14.08 13.70
CA SER A 4 -13.77 -14.87 12.75
C SER A 4 -12.64 -14.05 12.11
N LEU A 5 -12.59 -12.76 12.40
CA LEU A 5 -11.57 -11.84 11.89
C LEU A 5 -10.34 -11.91 12.81
N SER A 6 -9.18 -12.25 12.27
CA SER A 6 -7.92 -12.31 13.02
C SER A 6 -7.11 -11.03 12.93
N GLU A 7 -7.22 -10.30 11.82
CA GLU A 7 -6.38 -9.15 11.51
C GLU A 7 -7.00 -8.34 10.37
N ILE A 8 -6.82 -7.02 10.39
CA ILE A 8 -7.02 -6.13 9.24
C ILE A 8 -5.65 -5.57 8.86
N VAL A 9 -5.24 -5.81 7.62
CA VAL A 9 -4.10 -5.13 6.99
C VAL A 9 -4.65 -4.25 5.88
N LEU A 10 -4.41 -2.95 5.97
CA LEU A 10 -4.90 -1.97 5.00
C LEU A 10 -3.74 -1.19 4.39
N MET A 11 -3.88 -0.85 3.11
CA MET A 11 -3.07 0.18 2.48
C MET A 11 -3.82 1.50 2.60
N GLY A 12 -3.15 2.50 3.15
CA GLY A 12 -3.68 3.85 3.23
C GLY A 12 -3.10 4.63 4.40
N GLY A 13 -3.40 5.92 4.41
CA GLY A 13 -2.89 6.85 5.40
C GLY A 13 -1.43 7.26 5.14
N CYS A 14 -1.00 8.25 5.91
CA CYS A 14 0.36 8.80 5.89
C CYS A 14 0.72 9.34 7.28
N ILE A 15 1.95 9.10 7.72
CA ILE A 15 2.51 9.69 8.94
C ILE A 15 2.81 11.17 8.72
N GLY A 16 3.39 11.51 7.56
CA GLY A 16 3.83 12.83 7.15
C GLY A 16 2.97 13.37 6.03
N ILE A 17 3.48 13.29 4.80
CA ILE A 17 2.95 13.97 3.61
C ILE A 17 1.87 13.11 2.94
N GLY A 18 0.72 13.72 2.65
CA GLY A 18 -0.36 13.09 1.88
C GLY A 18 -0.11 13.09 0.37
N ASN A 19 -0.79 12.23 -0.36
CA ASN A 19 -0.78 12.26 -1.83
C ASN A 19 -1.96 13.04 -2.40
N LYS A 20 -3.14 13.03 -1.75
CA LYS A 20 -4.34 13.66 -2.33
C LYS A 20 -4.51 15.11 -1.90
N THR A 21 -4.19 15.39 -0.64
CA THR A 21 -3.98 16.74 -0.10
C THR A 21 -2.59 16.78 0.52
N PRO A 22 -2.09 17.96 0.94
CA PRO A 22 -0.83 18.03 1.69
C PRO A 22 -0.81 17.15 2.95
N SER A 23 -1.99 16.84 3.52
CA SER A 23 -2.15 16.21 4.84
C SER A 23 -2.71 14.78 4.80
N ALA A 24 -3.35 14.37 3.71
CA ALA A 24 -4.12 13.14 3.64
C ALA A 24 -3.82 12.29 2.39
N GLU A 25 -3.78 10.98 2.62
CA GLU A 25 -3.76 9.96 1.59
C GLU A 25 -5.18 9.72 1.03
N PHE A 26 -5.27 9.37 -0.25
CA PHE A 26 -6.52 9.22 -1.01
C PHE A 26 -7.58 8.31 -0.35
N ASN A 27 -7.23 7.09 0.08
CA ASN A 27 -8.19 6.16 0.68
C ASN A 27 -8.78 6.72 1.98
N PHE A 28 -7.95 7.35 2.82
CA PHE A 28 -8.41 7.94 4.08
C PHE A 28 -9.20 9.24 3.86
N LEU A 29 -8.86 10.04 2.84
CA LEU A 29 -9.61 11.25 2.50
C LEU A 29 -10.98 10.93 1.92
N SER A 30 -11.06 9.86 1.12
CA SER A 30 -12.30 9.42 0.46
C SER A 30 -13.41 9.17 1.48
N ASP A 31 -13.10 8.51 2.59
CA ASP A 31 -14.05 8.29 3.70
C ASP A 31 -13.35 8.29 5.09
N PRO A 32 -13.10 9.47 5.69
CA PRO A 32 -12.46 9.60 6.99
C PRO A 32 -13.33 9.07 8.14
N ASP A 33 -14.66 9.08 7.99
CA ASP A 33 -15.58 8.56 8.99
C ASP A 33 -15.52 7.03 9.02
N ALA A 34 -15.48 6.36 7.86
CA ALA A 34 -15.24 4.93 7.79
C ALA A 34 -13.86 4.54 8.33
N ALA A 35 -12.80 5.28 7.97
CA ALA A 35 -11.47 5.06 8.54
C ALA A 35 -11.49 5.20 10.07
N HIS A 36 -12.12 6.24 10.61
CA HIS A 36 -12.27 6.40 12.06
C HIS A 36 -12.98 5.22 12.73
N ILE A 37 -14.05 4.70 12.12
CA ILE A 37 -14.75 3.50 12.61
C ILE A 37 -13.80 2.30 12.65
N VAL A 38 -12.98 2.08 11.62
CA VAL A 38 -12.01 0.97 11.59
C VAL A 38 -10.99 1.10 12.73
N PHE A 39 -10.41 2.30 12.92
CA PHE A 39 -9.35 2.56 13.90
C PHE A 39 -9.84 2.60 15.36
N THR A 40 -11.14 2.75 15.58
CA THR A 40 -11.75 2.79 16.92
C THR A 40 -12.63 1.57 17.22
N SER A 41 -12.78 0.65 16.26
CA SER A 41 -13.64 -0.51 16.42
C SER A 41 -13.05 -1.49 17.45
N PRO A 42 -13.79 -1.81 18.53
CA PRO A 42 -13.35 -2.78 19.53
C PRO A 42 -13.38 -4.23 19.00
N HIS A 43 -13.88 -4.45 17.78
CA HIS A 43 -13.99 -5.77 17.15
C HIS A 43 -12.83 -6.09 16.20
N VAL A 44 -11.85 -5.20 16.07
CA VAL A 44 -10.66 -5.42 15.27
C VAL A 44 -9.53 -5.86 16.21
N PRO A 45 -9.17 -7.15 16.27
CA PRO A 45 -8.18 -7.63 17.24
C PRO A 45 -6.76 -7.16 16.93
N ARG A 46 -6.43 -7.00 15.64
CA ARG A 46 -5.15 -6.49 15.17
C ARG A 46 -5.37 -5.63 13.93
N LEU A 47 -4.89 -4.39 13.98
CA LEU A 47 -4.92 -3.45 12.87
C LEU A 47 -3.49 -3.14 12.43
N VAL A 48 -3.26 -3.24 11.12
CA VAL A 48 -1.99 -2.91 10.47
C VAL A 48 -2.26 -1.89 9.38
N MET A 49 -1.55 -0.77 9.44
CA MET A 49 -1.58 0.28 8.43
C MET A 49 -0.30 0.24 7.61
N VAL A 50 -0.44 0.15 6.30
CA VAL A 50 0.64 0.28 5.30
C VAL A 50 0.52 1.66 4.65
N PRO A 51 1.27 2.66 5.15
CA PRO A 51 1.10 4.05 4.76
C PRO A 51 1.97 4.44 3.55
N LEU A 52 1.82 5.69 3.11
CA LEU A 52 2.64 6.27 2.04
C LEU A 52 4.14 6.22 2.33
N GLU A 53 4.57 6.39 3.59
CA GLU A 53 5.99 6.32 3.96
C GLU A 53 6.63 4.99 3.58
N LEU A 54 5.89 3.88 3.70
CA LEU A 54 6.35 2.58 3.24
C LEU A 54 6.23 2.48 1.72
N THR A 55 5.04 2.70 1.18
CA THR A 55 4.74 2.39 -0.22
C THR A 55 5.53 3.24 -1.21
N HIS A 56 5.94 4.44 -0.83
CA HIS A 56 6.83 5.29 -1.63
C HIS A 56 8.27 4.75 -1.76
N THR A 57 8.65 3.73 -0.98
CA THR A 57 9.95 3.05 -1.12
C THR A 57 9.93 1.91 -2.13
N VAL A 58 8.74 1.51 -2.61
CA VAL A 58 8.56 0.37 -3.50
C VAL A 58 8.15 0.88 -4.87
N CYS A 59 9.12 1.14 -5.75
CA CYS A 59 8.87 1.73 -7.07
C CYS A 59 9.02 0.71 -8.20
N ALA A 60 8.13 0.79 -9.20
CA ALA A 60 8.21 -0.01 -10.43
C ALA A 60 9.32 0.55 -11.33
N THR A 61 10.57 0.18 -11.05
CA THR A 61 11.75 0.65 -11.76
C THR A 61 11.83 0.06 -13.19
N PRO A 62 12.62 0.64 -14.10
CA PRO A 62 12.81 0.08 -15.44
C PRO A 62 13.25 -1.40 -15.44
N ASN A 63 14.03 -1.83 -14.44
CA ASN A 63 14.45 -3.22 -14.27
C ASN A 63 13.25 -4.15 -13.98
N VAL A 64 12.32 -3.72 -13.11
CA VAL A 64 11.07 -4.45 -12.86
C VAL A 64 10.26 -4.58 -14.15
N SER A 65 10.15 -3.50 -14.91
CA SER A 65 9.42 -3.46 -16.17
C SER A 65 10.03 -4.40 -17.21
N GLU A 66 11.37 -4.46 -17.29
CA GLU A 66 12.08 -5.40 -18.15
C GLU A 66 11.82 -6.85 -17.76
N ARG A 67 11.86 -7.16 -16.45
CA ARG A 67 11.52 -8.50 -15.92
C ARG A 67 10.07 -8.90 -16.22
N LEU A 68 9.12 -7.96 -16.24
CA LEU A 68 7.73 -8.24 -16.63
C LEU A 68 7.59 -8.49 -18.13
N ARG A 69 8.24 -7.65 -18.95
CA ARG A 69 8.19 -7.79 -20.41
C ARG A 69 8.87 -9.06 -20.91
N SER A 70 9.86 -9.59 -20.18
CA SER A 70 10.53 -10.84 -20.56
C SER A 70 9.61 -12.07 -20.54
N LEU A 71 8.48 -12.02 -19.82
CA LEU A 71 7.44 -13.06 -19.87
C LEU A 71 6.75 -13.15 -21.25
N ALA A 72 6.86 -12.11 -22.08
CA ALA A 72 6.41 -12.08 -23.47
C ALA A 72 4.94 -12.50 -23.69
N SER A 73 4.03 -12.14 -22.78
CA SER A 73 2.62 -12.53 -22.81
C SER A 73 1.68 -11.31 -22.90
N SER A 74 0.43 -11.55 -23.27
CA SER A 74 -0.59 -10.51 -23.28
C SER A 74 -0.88 -10.01 -21.86
N PHE A 75 -0.89 -10.93 -20.90
CA PHE A 75 -1.10 -10.61 -19.49
C PHE A 75 0.04 -9.76 -18.90
N SER A 76 1.30 -10.11 -19.16
CA SER A 76 2.44 -9.32 -18.66
C SER A 76 2.51 -7.93 -19.30
N SER A 77 2.13 -7.80 -20.57
CA SER A 77 2.02 -6.50 -21.23
C SER A 77 0.94 -5.61 -20.61
N ILE A 78 -0.22 -6.16 -20.25
CA ILE A 78 -1.28 -5.40 -19.55
C ILE A 78 -0.78 -4.94 -18.18
N LEU A 79 -0.11 -5.81 -17.43
CA LEU A 79 0.45 -5.44 -16.11
C LEU A 79 1.53 -4.37 -16.21
N ASP A 80 2.42 -4.46 -17.20
CA ASP A 80 3.42 -3.43 -17.47
C ASP A 80 2.74 -2.07 -17.74
N HIS A 81 1.68 -2.04 -18.56
CA HIS A 81 0.92 -0.82 -18.79
C HIS A 81 0.25 -0.28 -17.51
N LEU A 82 -0.32 -1.15 -16.67
CA LEU A 82 -0.96 -0.73 -15.41
C LEU A 82 0.05 -0.11 -14.44
N LEU A 83 1.25 -0.69 -14.31
CA LEU A 83 2.30 -0.15 -13.46
C LEU A 83 2.80 1.22 -13.92
N HIS A 84 2.84 1.46 -15.24
CA HIS A 84 3.31 2.74 -15.79
C HIS A 84 2.20 3.76 -16.04
N PHE A 85 0.93 3.39 -15.89
CA PHE A 85 -0.21 4.26 -16.18
C PHE A 85 -0.11 5.60 -15.42
N PHE A 86 0.35 5.57 -14.17
CA PHE A 86 0.52 6.77 -13.34
C PHE A 86 1.94 7.34 -13.33
N ALA A 87 2.90 6.74 -14.04
CA ALA A 87 4.31 7.15 -14.00
C ALA A 87 4.51 8.64 -14.34
N ALA A 88 3.77 9.14 -15.34
CA ALA A 88 3.83 10.55 -15.74
C ALA A 88 3.35 11.50 -14.62
N THR A 89 2.24 11.17 -13.96
CA THR A 89 1.70 11.95 -12.84
C THR A 89 2.65 11.94 -11.65
N TYR A 90 3.22 10.78 -11.31
CA TYR A 90 4.17 10.66 -10.19
C TYR A 90 5.46 11.45 -10.43
N LYS A 91 5.98 11.42 -11.66
CA LYS A 91 7.17 12.17 -12.05
C LYS A 91 6.92 13.68 -12.03
N GLN A 92 5.79 14.14 -12.53
CA GLN A 92 5.49 15.57 -12.65
C GLN A 92 5.14 16.23 -11.31
N ILE A 93 4.36 15.55 -10.46
CA ILE A 93 3.78 16.14 -9.24
C ILE A 93 4.63 15.82 -8.01
N TYR A 94 5.17 14.60 -7.92
CA TYR A 94 5.85 14.12 -6.70
C TYR A 94 7.34 13.85 -6.92
N HIS A 95 7.86 14.13 -8.13
CA HIS A 95 9.26 13.99 -8.50
C HIS A 95 9.84 12.58 -8.28
N PHE A 96 9.01 11.55 -8.40
CA PHE A 96 9.49 10.17 -8.40
C PHE A 96 10.04 9.77 -9.76
N ASP A 97 11.21 9.14 -9.77
CA ASP A 97 11.82 8.57 -10.99
C ASP A 97 11.04 7.37 -11.53
N SER A 98 10.28 6.70 -10.66
CA SER A 98 9.46 5.53 -10.99
C SER A 98 8.22 5.50 -10.09
N PRO A 99 7.06 5.08 -10.60
CA PRO A 99 5.81 5.14 -9.83
C PRO A 99 5.86 4.17 -8.63
N PRO A 100 5.43 4.61 -7.43
CA PRO A 100 5.33 3.75 -6.28
C PRO A 100 4.17 2.76 -6.42
N LEU A 101 4.33 1.57 -5.84
CA LEU A 101 3.34 0.52 -5.80
C LEU A 101 2.72 0.46 -4.39
N HIS A 102 1.43 0.76 -4.30
CA HIS A 102 0.74 0.94 -3.03
C HIS A 102 0.12 -0.36 -2.50
N ASP A 103 -1.04 -0.74 -3.04
CA ASP A 103 -1.89 -1.82 -2.48
C ASP A 103 -1.18 -3.18 -2.34
N PRO A 104 -0.33 -3.62 -3.29
CA PRO A 104 0.41 -4.88 -3.15
C PRO A 104 1.30 -4.94 -1.91
N CYS A 105 1.73 -3.82 -1.33
CA CYS A 105 2.50 -3.81 -0.08
C CYS A 105 1.70 -4.37 1.11
N ALA A 106 0.38 -4.15 1.16
CA ALA A 106 -0.48 -4.72 2.20
C ALA A 106 -0.58 -6.24 2.08
N VAL A 107 -0.68 -6.75 0.85
CA VAL A 107 -0.70 -8.20 0.59
C VAL A 107 0.65 -8.83 0.90
N ALA A 108 1.75 -8.19 0.49
CA ALA A 108 3.10 -8.66 0.79
C ALA A 108 3.37 -8.72 2.30
N TYR A 109 2.87 -7.75 3.08
CA TYR A 109 2.95 -7.81 4.54
C TYR A 109 2.27 -9.04 5.13
N VAL A 110 1.11 -9.43 4.58
CA VAL A 110 0.41 -10.65 5.03
C VAL A 110 1.19 -11.90 4.65
N ALA A 111 1.82 -11.92 3.46
CA ALA A 111 2.58 -13.05 2.94
C ALA A 111 3.90 -13.28 3.69
N ASP A 112 4.62 -12.20 4.03
CA ASP A 112 5.88 -12.24 4.76
C ASP A 112 5.98 -11.04 5.71
N LYS A 113 5.56 -11.23 6.96
CA LYS A 113 5.60 -10.18 7.99
C LYS A 113 7.03 -9.79 8.37
N ASP A 114 7.99 -10.71 8.24
CA ASP A 114 9.37 -10.50 8.65
C ASP A 114 10.14 -9.63 7.66
N LEU A 115 9.66 -9.49 6.43
CA LEU A 115 10.18 -8.54 5.45
C LEU A 115 9.94 -7.06 5.84
N PHE A 116 9.08 -6.80 6.81
CA PHE A 116 8.66 -5.45 7.18
C PHE A 116 9.06 -5.06 8.60
N GLU A 117 9.30 -3.77 8.78
CA GLU A 117 9.57 -3.13 10.06
C GLU A 117 8.54 -2.05 10.31
N GLY A 118 8.15 -1.88 11.56
CA GLY A 118 7.13 -0.92 11.97
C GLY A 118 7.06 -0.85 13.49
N GLN A 119 6.07 -0.11 13.97
CA GLN A 119 5.85 0.03 15.40
C GLN A 119 4.37 0.20 15.73
N MET A 120 3.98 -0.21 16.93
CA MET A 120 2.67 0.09 17.49
C MET A 120 2.58 1.58 17.83
N MET A 121 1.55 2.24 17.31
CA MET A 121 1.23 3.65 17.56
C MET A 121 -0.24 3.78 17.97
N HIS A 122 -0.57 4.87 18.66
CA HIS A 122 -1.94 5.36 18.63
C HIS A 122 -2.14 6.18 17.36
N VAL A 123 -3.17 5.85 16.58
CA VAL A 123 -3.52 6.53 15.34
C VAL A 123 -4.97 6.99 15.44
N ASP A 124 -5.15 8.31 15.40
CA ASP A 124 -6.45 8.97 15.29
C ASP A 124 -6.71 9.39 13.82
N ILE A 125 -7.97 9.50 13.43
CA ILE A 125 -8.35 10.01 12.09
C ILE A 125 -8.99 11.39 12.25
N GLU A 126 -8.42 12.40 11.59
CA GLU A 126 -9.02 13.73 11.50
C GLU A 126 -10.15 13.73 10.48
N ARG A 127 -11.34 14.19 10.87
CA ARG A 127 -12.56 14.05 10.07
C ARG A 127 -13.19 15.36 9.61
N THR A 128 -12.87 16.45 10.29
CA THR A 128 -13.64 17.71 10.21
C THR A 128 -12.80 18.94 9.90
N SER A 129 -11.48 18.89 10.14
CA SER A 129 -10.58 20.00 9.87
C SER A 129 -10.60 20.43 8.40
N GLU A 130 -10.69 21.73 8.15
CA GLU A 130 -10.64 22.32 6.81
C GLU A 130 -9.40 21.90 6.02
N PHE A 131 -8.24 21.87 6.67
CA PHE A 131 -6.94 21.60 6.03
C PHE A 131 -6.46 20.15 6.20
N CYS A 132 -6.96 19.45 7.22
CA CYS A 132 -6.42 18.16 7.66
C CYS A 132 -7.44 17.01 7.63
N ARG A 133 -8.64 17.20 7.08
CA ARG A 133 -9.62 16.11 6.92
C ARG A 133 -8.99 14.93 6.16
N GLY A 134 -9.16 13.72 6.70
CA GLY A 134 -8.58 12.48 6.19
C GLY A 134 -7.18 12.17 6.72
N ARG A 135 -6.59 13.01 7.56
CA ARG A 135 -5.25 12.75 8.11
C ARG A 135 -5.28 11.62 9.13
N SER A 136 -4.39 10.64 8.95
CA SER A 136 -3.99 9.69 10.00
C SER A 136 -2.98 10.36 10.94
N VAL A 137 -3.46 10.77 12.11
CA VAL A 137 -2.65 11.40 13.17
C VAL A 137 -1.93 10.31 13.95
N CYS A 138 -0.70 10.03 13.56
CA CYS A 138 0.14 8.99 14.15
C CYS A 138 0.98 9.56 15.30
N ASP A 139 0.79 9.09 16.53
CA ASP A 139 1.59 9.51 17.68
C ASP A 139 2.93 8.75 17.75
N VAL A 140 3.84 9.08 16.83
CA VAL A 140 5.14 8.42 16.64
C VAL A 140 6.01 8.45 17.90
N PHE A 141 5.87 9.50 18.72
CA PHE A 141 6.70 9.72 19.92
C PHE A 141 5.96 9.49 21.24
N ASP A 142 4.77 8.86 21.18
CA ASP A 142 3.94 8.54 22.35
C ASP A 142 3.69 9.75 23.27
N LYS A 143 3.45 10.92 22.68
CA LYS A 143 3.23 12.18 23.41
C LYS A 143 1.87 12.23 24.08
N HIS A 144 0.86 11.64 23.48
CA HIS A 144 -0.50 11.60 24.02
C HIS A 144 -0.70 10.47 25.04
N ARG A 145 0.21 9.47 25.08
CA ARG A 145 0.17 8.33 25.99
C ARG A 145 -1.16 7.57 25.97
N LYS A 146 -1.80 7.53 24.80
CA LYS A 146 -3.03 6.77 24.58
C LYS A 146 -2.69 5.30 24.29
N GLU A 147 -3.67 4.42 24.50
CA GLU A 147 -3.52 3.00 24.16
C GLU A 147 -3.22 2.83 22.67
N LYS A 148 -2.20 2.04 22.33
CA LYS A 148 -1.78 1.83 20.94
C LYS A 148 -2.80 0.95 20.23
N ASN A 149 -3.34 1.42 19.10
CA ASN A 149 -4.43 0.75 18.38
C ASN A 149 -4.02 0.21 17.00
N CYS A 150 -2.83 0.56 16.49
CA CYS A 150 -2.42 0.19 15.14
C CYS A 150 -0.92 -0.10 15.07
N PHE A 151 -0.54 -1.18 14.38
CA PHE A 151 0.84 -1.38 13.93
C PHE A 151 1.04 -0.62 12.62
N VAL A 152 1.90 0.39 12.63
CA VAL A 152 2.20 1.18 11.43
C VAL A 152 3.48 0.65 10.80
N VAL A 153 3.37 0.16 9.56
CA VAL A 153 4.50 -0.36 8.80
C VAL A 153 5.30 0.81 8.24
N MET A 154 6.58 0.90 8.57
CA MET A 154 7.40 2.07 8.25
C MET A 154 8.51 1.77 7.26
N LYS A 155 8.94 0.52 7.15
CA LYS A 155 10.06 0.15 6.29
C LYS A 155 9.91 -1.28 5.79
N ILE A 156 10.38 -1.49 4.57
CA ILE A 156 10.66 -2.79 4.00
C ILE A 156 12.16 -3.05 4.09
N LYS A 157 12.55 -4.23 4.57
CA LYS A 157 13.96 -4.58 4.78
C LYS A 157 14.69 -4.71 3.45
N GLU A 158 14.09 -5.43 2.50
CA GLU A 158 14.67 -5.72 1.19
C GLU A 158 13.64 -5.57 0.06
N VAL A 159 13.68 -4.45 -0.66
CA VAL A 159 12.71 -4.14 -1.74
C VAL A 159 12.77 -5.17 -2.87
N GLU A 160 13.97 -5.70 -3.19
CA GLU A 160 14.12 -6.76 -4.20
C GLU A 160 13.41 -8.05 -3.80
N GLN A 161 13.34 -8.39 -2.51
CA GLN A 161 12.59 -9.56 -2.05
C GLN A 161 11.09 -9.39 -2.27
N PHE A 162 10.56 -8.17 -2.07
CA PHE A 162 9.18 -7.85 -2.45
C PHE A 162 8.96 -8.04 -3.96
N TRP A 163 9.85 -7.51 -4.80
CA TRP A 163 9.69 -7.66 -6.26
C TRP A 163 9.80 -9.10 -6.72
N ASN A 164 10.68 -9.90 -6.11
CA ASN A 164 10.75 -11.33 -6.39
C ASN A 164 9.44 -12.03 -6.06
N MET A 165 8.88 -11.81 -4.86
CA MET A 165 7.58 -12.37 -4.49
C MET A 165 6.47 -11.94 -5.46
N MET A 166 6.45 -10.67 -5.86
CA MET A 166 5.44 -10.12 -6.77
C MET A 166 5.56 -10.73 -8.17
N LEU A 167 6.79 -10.83 -8.70
CA LEU A 167 7.07 -11.39 -10.02
C LEU A 167 6.81 -12.90 -10.07
N ASP A 168 7.15 -13.65 -9.01
CA ASP A 168 6.82 -15.07 -8.90
C ASP A 168 5.30 -15.30 -8.93
N ALA A 169 4.54 -14.47 -8.21
CA ALA A 169 3.08 -14.52 -8.23
C ALA A 169 2.51 -14.17 -9.62
N ILE A 170 3.09 -13.18 -10.30
CA ILE A 170 2.72 -12.81 -11.68
C ILE A 170 3.01 -13.96 -12.64
N GLU A 171 4.17 -14.61 -12.56
CA GLU A 171 4.52 -15.71 -13.45
C GLU A 171 3.56 -16.90 -13.29
N LEU A 172 3.16 -17.20 -12.04
CA LEU A 172 2.15 -18.22 -11.75
C LEU A 172 0.76 -17.85 -12.29
N ALA A 173 0.37 -16.57 -12.19
CA ALA A 173 -0.88 -16.07 -12.73
C ALA A 173 -0.88 -16.05 -14.27
N ASP A 174 0.24 -15.67 -14.87
CA ASP A 174 0.45 -15.60 -16.32
C ASP A 174 0.19 -16.94 -17.00
N LYS A 175 0.77 -18.02 -16.47
CA LYS A 175 0.59 -19.41 -16.95
C LYS A 175 -0.88 -19.86 -16.96
N LYS A 176 -1.73 -19.24 -16.14
CA LYS A 176 -3.15 -19.59 -15.98
C LYS A 176 -4.08 -18.54 -16.58
N SER A 177 -3.54 -17.46 -17.13
CA SER A 177 -4.32 -16.30 -17.54
C SER A 177 -5.11 -16.59 -18.82
N PRO A 178 -6.46 -16.45 -18.82
CA PRO A 178 -7.27 -16.66 -20.01
C PRO A 178 -7.00 -15.60 -21.10
N VAL A 179 -6.35 -14.48 -20.73
CA VAL A 179 -5.99 -13.40 -21.65
C VAL A 179 -4.86 -13.83 -22.59
N ASN A 180 -4.02 -14.80 -22.18
CA ASN A 180 -2.93 -15.33 -23.01
C ASN A 180 -3.42 -16.28 -24.12
N SER A 181 -4.58 -16.92 -23.93
CA SER A 181 -5.22 -17.82 -24.89
C SER A 181 -5.92 -17.15 -26.07
N THR A 182 -5.88 -15.81 -26.18
CA THR A 182 -6.55 -15.07 -27.26
C THR A 182 -5.76 -15.04 -28.59
N LYS A 183 -4.60 -15.71 -28.69
CA LYS A 183 -3.79 -15.82 -29.93
C LYS A 183 -4.04 -17.12 -30.72
N SER A 184 -5.30 -17.52 -30.87
CA SER A 184 -5.69 -18.54 -31.83
C SER A 184 -6.93 -18.07 -32.58
N ASN A 185 -6.67 -17.35 -33.67
CA ASN A 185 -7.45 -17.29 -34.92
C ASN A 185 -6.60 -16.62 -36.00
#